data_AF-A0A8J3PWQ7-F1
#
_entry.id   AF-A0A8J3PWQ7-F1
#
_cell.length_a   1.000
_cell.length_b   1.000
_cell.length_c   1.000
_cell.angle_alpha   90.00
_cell.angle_beta   90.00
_cell.angle_gamma   90.00
#
_symmetry.space_group_name_H-M   'P 1'
#
loop_
_entity.id
_entity.type
_entity.pdbx_description
1 polymer ?
#
loop_
_entity_poly.entity_id
_entity_poly.type
_entity_poly.pdbx_seq_one_letter_code
_entity_poly.pdbx_strand_id
1 'polypeptide(L)'
;MPLVLVVDGAVFFVAALMNAGVHVPLGIITLRFSVPVWQAGVGEVVIGLVLVAAGLTRRRWLSWTAFALSIAGIAFGLSSHRVVGAARDVHVVLVPLAVVVMVLLLGPKVRATWRRATRPTWERSAAIAGVLAVVAFATASVIHAGVTIPLGFATIRDPFPGAVIPEAVIAVVLAIGAGSILISRPEGRATAFATTAFAVLGTVFGLTITVPRGLAGDIAYHIGILVLLLVILGMLFPSRQRGDDQGRSR
;
A
#
# COMPACT_ATOMS: atom_id res chain seq x y z
N MET A 1 2.72 -4.95 13.52
CA MET A 1 4.11 -4.54 13.22
C MET A 1 5.05 -5.75 13.14
N PRO A 2 5.17 -6.63 14.15
CA PRO A 2 6.11 -7.77 14.11
C PRO A 2 5.91 -8.67 12.89
N LEU A 3 4.65 -9.07 12.64
CA LEU A 3 4.29 -9.94 11.52
C LEU A 3 4.62 -9.31 10.15
N VAL A 4 4.34 -8.02 9.96
CA VAL A 4 4.58 -7.34 8.68
C VAL A 4 6.07 -7.28 8.35
N LEU A 5 6.92 -7.02 9.35
CA LEU A 5 8.38 -7.05 9.18
C LEU A 5 8.88 -8.46 8.84
N VAL A 6 8.30 -9.50 9.44
CA VAL A 6 8.65 -10.90 9.11
C VAL A 6 8.22 -11.25 7.69
N VAL A 7 7.02 -10.84 7.28
CA VAL A 7 6.52 -11.03 5.91
C VAL A 7 7.40 -10.27 4.90
N ASP A 8 7.73 -9.01 5.17
CA ASP A 8 8.64 -8.21 4.34
C ASP A 8 10.01 -8.90 4.21
N GLY A 9 10.57 -9.37 5.33
CA GLY A 9 11.82 -10.13 5.31
C GLY A 9 11.73 -11.45 4.53
N ALA A 10 10.59 -12.15 4.60
CA ALA A 10 10.37 -13.36 3.81
C ALA A 10 10.34 -13.10 2.30
N VAL A 11 9.76 -11.97 1.86
CA VAL A 11 9.80 -11.57 0.44
C VAL A 11 11.24 -11.34 -0.01
N PHE A 12 12.07 -10.66 0.80
CA PHE A 12 13.49 -10.51 0.51
C PHE A 12 14.25 -11.84 0.45
N PHE A 13 13.94 -12.82 1.31
CA PHE A 13 14.55 -14.16 1.21
C PHE A 13 14.13 -14.91 -0.05
N VAL A 14 12.86 -14.83 -0.44
CA VAL A 14 12.37 -15.44 -1.68
C VAL A 14 13.07 -14.80 -2.89
N ALA A 15 13.24 -13.47 -2.89
CA ALA A 15 14.02 -12.76 -3.90
C ALA A 15 15.49 -13.24 -3.93
N ALA A 16 16.12 -13.39 -2.76
CA ALA A 16 17.50 -13.84 -2.67
C ALA A 16 17.71 -15.25 -3.23
N LEU A 17 16.78 -16.16 -2.95
CA LEU A 17 16.79 -17.51 -3.52
C LEU A 17 16.69 -17.46 -5.05
N MET A 18 15.79 -16.65 -5.60
CA MET A 18 15.69 -16.46 -7.05
C MET A 18 16.94 -15.84 -7.66
N ASN A 19 17.60 -14.91 -6.96
CA ASN A 19 18.89 -14.34 -7.36
C ASN A 19 20.06 -15.33 -7.27
N ALA A 20 19.91 -16.42 -6.51
CA ALA A 20 20.82 -17.56 -6.50
C ALA A 20 20.49 -18.61 -7.60
N GLY A 21 19.49 -18.34 -8.45
CA GLY A 21 19.05 -19.26 -9.50
C GLY A 21 18.08 -20.35 -9.02
N VAL A 22 17.60 -20.25 -7.78
CA VAL A 22 16.61 -21.18 -7.24
C VAL A 22 15.24 -20.89 -7.84
N HIS A 23 14.56 -21.94 -8.28
CA HIS A 23 13.18 -21.88 -8.75
C HIS A 23 12.25 -22.09 -7.57
N VAL A 24 11.34 -21.15 -7.32
CA VAL A 24 10.43 -21.22 -6.16
C VAL A 24 9.04 -21.65 -6.63
N PRO A 25 8.62 -22.91 -6.39
CA PRO A 25 7.30 -23.37 -6.77
C PRO A 25 6.25 -22.82 -5.77
N LEU A 26 5.24 -22.13 -6.29
CA LEU A 26 4.05 -21.69 -5.56
C LEU A 26 2.82 -22.46 -6.05
N GLY A 27 2.91 -23.79 -5.99
CA GLY A 27 1.86 -24.70 -6.45
C GLY A 27 1.75 -24.72 -7.98
N ILE A 28 0.92 -23.83 -8.54
CA ILE A 28 0.62 -23.78 -9.98
C ILE A 28 1.54 -22.85 -10.78
N ILE A 29 2.26 -21.95 -10.11
CA ILE A 29 3.24 -21.05 -10.74
C ILE A 29 4.63 -21.31 -10.17
N THR A 30 5.66 -21.17 -11.01
CA THR A 30 7.06 -21.20 -10.56
C THR A 30 7.64 -19.81 -10.72
N LEU A 31 8.03 -19.20 -9.60
CA LEU A 31 8.72 -17.91 -9.63
C LEU A 31 10.20 -18.13 -9.96
N ARG A 32 10.71 -17.33 -10.89
CA ARG A 32 12.14 -17.31 -11.25
C ARG A 32 12.53 -15.95 -11.80
N PHE A 33 13.80 -15.59 -11.62
CA PHE A 33 14.39 -14.46 -12.33
C PHE A 33 15.03 -14.94 -13.63
N SER A 34 14.82 -14.17 -14.70
CA SER A 34 15.38 -14.46 -16.02
C SER A 34 16.91 -14.35 -16.03
N VAL A 35 17.45 -13.46 -15.19
CA VAL A 35 18.90 -13.25 -15.01
C VAL A 35 19.17 -13.17 -13.51
N PRO A 36 19.77 -14.20 -12.90
CA PRO A 36 20.16 -14.17 -11.51
C PRO A 36 21.27 -13.13 -11.28
N VAL A 37 21.13 -12.28 -10.26
CA VAL A 37 22.17 -11.31 -9.87
C VAL A 37 22.61 -11.62 -8.44
N TRP A 38 23.64 -12.44 -8.30
CA TRP A 38 24.05 -12.96 -6.98
C TRP A 38 24.42 -11.85 -5.99
N GLN A 39 24.99 -10.72 -6.46
CA GLN A 39 25.30 -9.56 -5.61
C GLN A 39 24.04 -8.93 -5.01
N ALA A 40 22.95 -8.87 -5.79
CA ALA A 40 21.66 -8.40 -5.31
C ALA A 40 21.10 -9.39 -4.27
N GLY A 41 21.23 -10.69 -4.53
CA GLY A 41 20.82 -11.75 -3.60
C GLY A 41 21.49 -11.62 -2.22
N VAL A 42 22.78 -11.31 -2.14
CA VAL A 42 23.47 -11.07 -0.86
C VAL A 42 22.84 -9.91 -0.09
N GLY A 43 22.57 -8.80 -0.79
CA GLY A 43 21.90 -7.64 -0.19
C GLY A 43 20.50 -8.00 0.33
N GLU A 44 19.72 -8.74 -0.46
CA GLU A 44 18.38 -9.20 -0.10
C GLU A 44 18.39 -10.13 1.12
N VAL A 45 19.36 -11.06 1.24
CA VAL A 45 19.53 -11.90 2.46
C VAL A 45 19.78 -11.03 3.69
N VAL A 46 20.68 -10.05 3.59
CA VAL A 46 21.01 -9.17 4.72
C VAL A 46 19.78 -8.37 5.15
N ILE A 47 19.06 -7.77 4.20
CA ILE A 47 17.82 -7.02 4.46
C ILE A 47 16.78 -7.95 5.12
N GLY A 48 16.57 -9.14 4.56
CA GLY A 48 15.64 -10.14 5.08
C GLY A 48 15.94 -10.55 6.52
N LEU A 49 17.21 -10.82 6.85
CA LEU A 49 17.64 -11.15 8.21
C LEU A 49 17.37 -10.01 9.19
N VAL A 50 17.69 -8.77 8.82
CA VAL A 50 17.51 -7.60 9.70
C VAL A 50 16.01 -7.34 9.92
N LEU A 51 15.16 -7.51 8.89
CA LEU A 51 13.70 -7.39 8.99
C LEU A 51 13.09 -8.46 9.91
N VAL A 52 13.46 -9.73 9.73
CA VAL A 52 13.00 -10.82 10.60
C VAL A 52 13.47 -10.61 12.04
N ALA A 53 14.75 -10.28 12.24
CA ALA A 53 15.28 -9.98 13.57
C ALA A 53 14.54 -8.80 14.23
N ALA A 54 14.20 -7.76 13.46
CA ALA A 54 13.43 -6.62 13.96
C ALA A 54 12.00 -7.03 14.35
N GLY A 55 11.37 -7.90 13.56
CA GLY A 55 10.06 -8.46 13.86
C GLY A 55 10.05 -9.29 15.16
N LEU A 56 11.04 -10.17 15.33
CA LEU A 56 11.16 -11.06 16.49
C LEU A 56 11.54 -10.33 17.78
N THR A 57 12.54 -9.46 17.72
CA THR A 57 13.07 -8.77 18.92
C THR A 57 12.20 -7.61 19.37
N ARG A 58 11.32 -7.09 18.48
CA ARG A 58 10.48 -5.91 18.69
C ARG A 58 11.26 -4.65 19.11
N ARG A 59 12.57 -4.62 18.88
CA ARG A 59 13.44 -3.48 19.20
C ARG A 59 13.23 -2.36 18.19
N ARG A 60 12.78 -1.20 18.67
CA ARG A 60 12.37 -0.07 17.82
C ARG A 60 13.48 0.44 16.89
N TRP A 61 14.70 0.59 17.39
CA TRP A 61 15.83 1.07 16.58
C TRP A 61 16.14 0.08 15.45
N LEU A 62 16.10 -1.22 15.75
CA LEU A 62 16.30 -2.29 14.77
C LEU A 62 15.25 -2.24 13.67
N SER A 63 13.99 -1.97 14.01
CA SER A 63 12.91 -1.83 13.01
C SER A 63 13.11 -0.63 12.08
N TRP A 64 13.66 0.49 12.58
CA TRP A 64 14.00 1.63 11.73
C TRP A 64 15.20 1.34 10.82
N THR A 65 16.23 0.67 11.33
CA THR A 65 17.38 0.23 10.52
C THR A 65 16.92 -0.75 9.43
N ALA A 66 16.13 -1.76 9.79
CA ALA A 66 15.58 -2.73 8.85
C ALA A 66 14.75 -2.06 7.75
N PHE A 67 13.92 -1.10 8.14
CA PHE A 67 13.09 -0.34 7.22
C PHE A 67 13.92 0.55 6.27
N ALA A 68 14.95 1.23 6.78
CA ALA A 68 15.84 2.04 5.94
C ALA A 68 16.60 1.18 4.92
N LEU A 69 17.08 0.02 5.33
CA LEU A 69 17.72 -0.96 4.44
C LEU A 69 16.74 -1.51 3.39
N SER A 70 15.49 -1.80 3.79
CA SER A 70 14.42 -2.19 2.88
C SER A 70 14.15 -1.11 1.81
N ILE A 71 14.02 0.17 2.20
CA ILE A 71 13.89 1.28 1.24
C ILE A 71 15.08 1.35 0.29
N ALA A 72 16.31 1.24 0.80
CA ALA A 72 17.51 1.31 -0.03
C ALA A 72 17.56 0.17 -1.06
N GLY A 73 17.19 -1.05 -0.64
CA GLY A 73 17.06 -2.20 -1.55
C GLY A 73 16.00 -1.98 -2.62
N ILE A 74 14.81 -1.51 -2.23
CA ILE A 74 13.71 -1.18 -3.15
C ILE A 74 14.17 -0.14 -4.18
N ALA A 75 14.76 0.97 -3.74
CA ALA A 75 15.24 2.03 -4.61
C ALA A 75 16.34 1.56 -5.56
N PHE A 76 17.29 0.76 -5.06
CA PHE A 76 18.34 0.18 -5.88
C PHE A 76 17.77 -0.73 -6.98
N GLY A 77 16.87 -1.65 -6.65
CA GLY A 77 16.31 -2.55 -7.66
C GLY A 77 15.38 -1.85 -8.65
N LEU A 78 14.69 -0.78 -8.26
CA LEU A 78 13.87 0.01 -9.20
C LEU A 78 14.70 0.90 -10.15
N SER A 79 15.89 1.33 -9.72
CA SER A 79 16.80 2.19 -10.50
C SER A 79 17.82 1.42 -11.32
N SER A 80 18.09 0.16 -10.99
CA SER A 80 19.07 -0.66 -11.69
C SER A 80 18.53 -1.17 -13.04
N HIS A 81 19.24 -0.86 -14.13
CA HIS A 81 18.95 -1.42 -15.45
C HIS A 81 19.12 -2.95 -15.54
N ARG A 82 19.81 -3.56 -14.57
CA ARG A 82 20.00 -5.02 -14.51
C ARG A 82 18.80 -5.76 -13.92
N VAL A 83 17.94 -5.04 -13.20
CA VAL A 83 16.77 -5.60 -12.51
C VAL A 83 15.55 -5.38 -13.41
N VAL A 84 15.19 -6.41 -14.18
CA VAL A 84 14.12 -6.38 -15.18
C VAL A 84 13.18 -7.57 -15.04
N GLY A 85 11.98 -7.46 -15.61
CA GLY A 85 10.95 -8.50 -15.54
C GLY A 85 10.56 -8.81 -14.09
N ALA A 86 10.41 -10.10 -13.77
CA ALA A 86 9.99 -10.57 -12.45
C ALA A 86 10.83 -10.01 -11.28
N ALA A 87 12.13 -9.76 -11.49
CA ALA A 87 12.98 -9.15 -10.47
C ALA A 87 12.56 -7.71 -10.15
N ARG A 88 12.17 -6.95 -11.17
CA ARG A 88 11.65 -5.59 -10.99
C ARG A 88 10.27 -5.61 -10.36
N ASP A 89 9.43 -6.57 -10.73
CA ASP A 89 8.07 -6.72 -10.21
C ASP A 89 8.07 -6.96 -8.70
N VAL A 90 9.02 -7.74 -8.17
CA VAL A 90 9.21 -7.91 -6.72
C VAL A 90 9.45 -6.55 -6.04
N HIS A 91 10.31 -5.71 -6.60
CA HIS A 91 10.61 -4.39 -6.03
C HIS A 91 9.40 -3.46 -6.09
N VAL A 92 8.60 -3.54 -7.16
CA VAL A 92 7.34 -2.80 -7.27
C VAL A 92 6.34 -3.25 -6.19
N VAL A 93 6.23 -4.56 -5.91
CA VAL A 93 5.37 -5.10 -4.83
C VAL A 93 5.88 -4.72 -3.44
N LEU A 94 7.20 -4.60 -3.26
CA LEU A 94 7.81 -4.19 -2.00
C LEU A 94 7.53 -2.72 -1.64
N VAL A 95 7.31 -1.83 -2.63
CA VAL A 95 6.98 -0.41 -2.37
C VAL A 95 5.76 -0.23 -1.45
N PRO A 96 4.57 -0.77 -1.76
CA PRO A 96 3.41 -0.60 -0.89
C PRO A 96 3.60 -1.32 0.46
N LEU A 97 4.33 -2.45 0.50
CA LEU A 97 4.65 -3.12 1.76
C LEU A 97 5.52 -2.23 2.65
N ALA A 98 6.53 -1.55 2.09
CA ALA A 98 7.33 -0.55 2.78
C ALA A 98 6.46 0.62 3.27
N VAL A 99 5.47 1.09 2.51
CA VAL A 99 4.53 2.11 2.99
C VAL A 99 3.74 1.61 4.21
N VAL A 100 3.26 0.37 4.20
CA VAL A 100 2.58 -0.22 5.38
C VAL A 100 3.52 -0.26 6.58
N VAL A 101 4.76 -0.72 6.40
CA VAL A 101 5.77 -0.77 7.48
C VAL A 101 6.05 0.63 8.01
N MET A 102 6.23 1.63 7.14
CA MET A 102 6.42 3.04 7.49
C MET A 102 5.26 3.57 8.35
N VAL A 103 4.02 3.37 7.89
CA VAL A 103 2.80 3.79 8.62
C VAL A 103 2.75 3.12 9.99
N LEU A 104 3.09 1.84 10.09
CA LEU A 104 3.10 1.12 11.36
C LEU A 104 4.22 1.60 12.31
N LEU A 105 5.41 1.94 11.78
CA LEU A 105 6.54 2.46 12.57
C LEU A 105 6.30 3.89 13.06
N LEU A 106 5.65 4.70 12.23
CA LEU A 106 5.21 6.04 12.58
C LEU A 106 3.99 5.99 13.51
N GLY A 107 3.18 4.93 13.43
CA GLY A 107 1.92 4.72 14.14
C GLY A 107 1.88 5.16 15.60
N PRO A 108 2.86 4.85 16.47
CA PRO A 108 2.86 5.31 17.87
C PRO A 108 3.09 6.83 18.01
N LYS A 109 3.97 7.42 17.17
CA LYS A 109 4.22 8.87 17.16
C LYS A 109 3.07 9.62 16.52
N VAL A 110 2.56 9.11 15.39
CA VAL A 110 1.32 9.53 14.73
C VAL A 110 0.19 9.50 15.75
N ARG A 111 -0.21 8.36 16.31
CA ARG A 111 -1.30 8.30 17.31
C ARG A 111 -1.12 9.28 18.49
N ALA A 112 0.10 9.54 18.96
CA ALA A 112 0.38 10.49 20.03
C ALA A 112 0.29 11.96 19.60
N THR A 113 0.81 12.31 18.42
CA THR A 113 0.66 13.65 17.80
C THR A 113 -0.79 13.90 17.41
N TRP A 114 -1.49 12.87 16.95
CA TRP A 114 -2.89 12.91 16.51
C TRP A 114 -3.87 13.00 17.67
N ARG A 115 -3.50 12.50 18.86
CA ARG A 115 -4.24 12.77 20.11
C ARG A 115 -4.04 14.20 20.63
N ARG A 116 -2.94 14.87 20.26
CA ARG A 116 -2.62 16.24 20.67
C ARG A 116 -3.09 17.32 19.68
N ALA A 117 -3.27 16.98 18.40
CA ALA A 117 -3.81 17.88 17.38
C ALA A 117 -5.33 17.95 17.51
N THR A 118 -5.81 18.93 18.28
CA THR A 118 -7.22 19.34 18.37
C THR A 118 -7.83 19.63 16.99
N ARG A 119 -9.07 19.16 16.78
CA ARG A 119 -9.93 19.16 15.57
C ARG A 119 -9.92 20.53 14.86
N PRO A 120 -9.26 20.71 13.68
CA PRO A 120 -9.87 20.47 12.35
C PRO A 120 -8.91 20.04 11.21
N THR A 121 -7.62 19.75 11.47
CA THR A 121 -6.62 19.54 10.39
C THR A 121 -6.67 18.16 9.74
N TRP A 122 -7.00 17.11 10.49
CA TRP A 122 -6.92 15.73 10.02
C TRP A 122 -8.08 15.34 9.09
N GLU A 123 -9.26 15.95 9.25
CA GLU A 123 -10.40 15.74 8.33
C GLU A 123 -10.06 16.27 6.95
N ARG A 124 -9.43 17.45 6.88
CA ARG A 124 -8.90 17.98 5.61
C ARG A 124 -7.84 17.07 5.00
N SER A 125 -6.91 16.54 5.80
CA SER A 125 -5.94 15.56 5.31
C SER A 125 -6.59 14.27 4.81
N ALA A 126 -7.63 13.78 5.49
CA ALA A 126 -8.39 12.60 5.07
C ALA A 126 -9.13 12.87 3.75
N ALA A 127 -9.72 14.06 3.62
CA ALA A 127 -10.40 14.48 2.41
C ALA A 127 -9.43 14.62 1.22
N ILE A 128 -8.26 15.24 1.43
CA ILE A 128 -7.22 15.35 0.39
C ILE A 128 -6.74 13.95 -0.05
N ALA A 129 -6.44 13.08 0.92
CA ALA A 129 -6.08 11.69 0.61
C ALA A 129 -7.20 10.94 -0.13
N GLY A 130 -8.46 11.19 0.24
CA GLY A 130 -9.65 10.70 -0.47
C GLY A 130 -9.71 11.20 -1.92
N VAL A 131 -9.46 12.49 -2.17
CA VAL A 131 -9.41 13.05 -3.54
C VAL A 131 -8.29 12.41 -4.36
N LEU A 132 -7.12 12.17 -3.76
CA LEU A 132 -6.05 11.44 -4.45
C LEU A 132 -6.48 10.02 -4.83
N ALA A 133 -7.21 9.33 -3.96
CA ALA A 133 -7.75 8.01 -4.26
C ALA A 133 -8.80 8.06 -5.38
N VAL A 134 -9.67 9.08 -5.40
CA VAL A 134 -10.64 9.31 -6.49
C VAL A 134 -9.91 9.46 -7.83
N VAL A 135 -8.90 10.33 -7.88
CA VAL A 135 -8.12 10.56 -9.10
C VAL A 135 -7.43 9.26 -9.55
N ALA A 136 -6.90 8.48 -8.62
CA ALA A 136 -6.26 7.20 -8.95
C ALA A 136 -7.26 6.21 -9.59
N PHE A 137 -8.42 5.97 -8.98
CA PHE A 137 -9.44 5.08 -9.55
C PHE A 137 -10.00 5.58 -10.88
N ALA A 138 -10.25 6.89 -11.01
CA ALA A 138 -10.70 7.47 -12.27
C ALA A 138 -9.66 7.30 -13.38
N THR A 139 -8.38 7.53 -13.06
CA THR A 139 -7.27 7.34 -14.01
C THR A 139 -7.13 5.88 -14.43
N ALA A 140 -7.19 4.95 -13.48
CA ALA A 140 -7.14 3.52 -13.75
C ALA A 140 -8.31 3.08 -14.65
N SER A 141 -9.53 3.54 -14.36
CA SER A 141 -10.71 3.24 -15.17
C SER A 141 -10.54 3.69 -16.63
N VAL A 142 -9.97 4.88 -16.82
CA VAL A 142 -9.65 5.43 -18.15
C VAL A 142 -8.58 4.60 -18.87
N ILE A 143 -7.51 4.19 -18.17
CA ILE A 143 -6.48 3.30 -18.74
C ILE A 143 -7.09 1.95 -19.14
N HIS A 144 -7.91 1.36 -18.27
CA HIS A 144 -8.61 0.10 -18.51
C HIS A 144 -9.61 0.18 -19.67
N ALA A 145 -10.15 1.37 -19.97
CA ALA A 145 -10.97 1.63 -21.15
C ALA A 145 -10.16 1.63 -22.46
N GLY A 146 -8.83 1.49 -22.38
CA GLY A 146 -7.92 1.42 -23.52
C GLY A 146 -7.20 2.73 -23.80
N VAL A 147 -7.42 3.77 -22.99
CA VAL A 147 -6.67 5.02 -23.12
C VAL A 147 -5.22 4.79 -22.75
N THR A 148 -4.33 5.30 -23.59
CA THR A 148 -2.89 5.15 -23.44
C THR A 148 -2.30 6.46 -22.91
N ILE A 149 -1.50 6.40 -21.84
CA ILE A 149 -0.90 7.58 -21.22
C ILE A 149 0.60 7.59 -21.48
N PRO A 150 1.12 8.49 -22.34
CA PRO A 150 2.56 8.66 -22.52
C PRO A 150 3.14 9.50 -21.37
N LEU A 151 4.13 8.96 -20.66
CA LEU A 151 4.89 9.62 -19.59
C LEU A 151 6.27 10.14 -20.06
N GLY A 152 6.52 10.13 -21.38
CA GLY A 152 7.78 10.52 -21.99
C GLY A 152 8.84 9.40 -22.00
N PHE A 153 9.11 8.77 -20.85
CA PHE A 153 10.06 7.64 -20.74
C PHE A 153 9.39 6.26 -20.74
N ALA A 154 8.06 6.23 -20.58
CA ALA A 154 7.25 5.02 -20.58
C ALA A 154 5.85 5.34 -21.09
N THR A 155 5.16 4.31 -21.57
CA THR A 155 3.76 4.41 -21.98
C THR A 155 2.96 3.45 -21.12
N ILE A 156 2.01 4.00 -20.36
CA ILE A 156 1.08 3.18 -19.57
C ILE A 156 -0.08 2.79 -20.48
N ARG A 157 -0.27 1.48 -20.64
CA ARG A 157 -1.38 0.88 -21.38
C ARG A 157 -1.72 -0.48 -20.77
N ASP A 158 -2.94 -0.62 -20.30
CA ASP A 158 -3.46 -1.89 -19.78
C ASP A 158 -4.97 -1.96 -20.04
N PRO A 159 -5.42 -2.40 -21.23
CA PRO A 159 -6.85 -2.50 -21.50
C PRO A 159 -7.47 -3.65 -20.70
N PHE A 160 -8.47 -3.34 -19.89
CA PHE A 160 -9.25 -4.33 -19.16
C PHE A 160 -10.71 -3.88 -18.99
N PRO A 161 -11.59 -4.16 -19.98
CA PRO A 161 -12.97 -3.70 -19.96
C PRO A 161 -13.76 -4.07 -18.70
N GLY A 162 -13.43 -5.22 -18.08
CA GLY A 162 -14.07 -5.69 -16.85
C GLY A 162 -13.82 -4.80 -15.62
N ALA A 163 -12.74 -4.00 -15.60
CA ALA A 163 -12.41 -3.12 -14.49
C ALA A 163 -12.91 -1.67 -14.67
N VAL A 164 -13.26 -1.27 -15.90
CA VAL A 164 -13.68 0.10 -16.24
C VAL A 164 -14.84 0.57 -15.36
N ILE A 165 -15.94 -0.19 -15.34
CA ILE A 165 -17.15 0.17 -14.60
C ILE A 165 -16.90 0.10 -13.08
N PRO A 166 -16.36 -0.99 -12.51
CA PRO A 166 -16.09 -1.04 -11.07
C PRO A 166 -15.24 0.11 -10.54
N GLU A 167 -14.14 0.45 -11.22
CA GLU A 167 -13.24 1.51 -10.76
C GLU A 167 -13.88 2.89 -10.88
N ALA A 168 -14.63 3.16 -11.94
CA ALA A 168 -15.39 4.41 -12.09
C ALA A 168 -16.44 4.57 -10.96
N VAL A 169 -17.16 3.49 -10.64
CA VAL A 169 -18.12 3.49 -9.54
C VAL A 169 -17.43 3.78 -8.21
N ILE A 170 -16.30 3.13 -7.92
CA ILE A 170 -15.53 3.38 -6.70
C ILE A 170 -15.05 4.84 -6.65
N ALA A 171 -14.55 5.39 -7.76
CA ALA A 171 -14.12 6.79 -7.83
C ALA A 171 -15.25 7.76 -7.48
N VAL A 172 -16.46 7.57 -8.04
CA VAL A 172 -17.63 8.40 -7.74
C VAL A 172 -18.05 8.28 -6.27
N VAL A 173 -18.10 7.06 -5.74
CA VAL A 173 -18.46 6.80 -4.34
C VAL A 173 -17.45 7.46 -3.39
N LEU A 174 -16.15 7.36 -3.66
CA LEU A 174 -15.12 8.05 -2.89
C LEU A 174 -15.23 9.58 -2.99
N ALA A 175 -15.58 10.11 -4.16
CA ALA A 175 -15.76 11.55 -4.36
C ALA A 175 -16.88 12.12 -3.50
N ILE A 176 -17.99 11.37 -3.34
CA ILE A 176 -19.07 11.73 -2.42
C ILE A 176 -18.54 11.80 -0.98
N GLY A 177 -17.77 10.80 -0.56
CA GLY A 177 -17.14 10.77 0.77
C GLY A 177 -16.21 11.94 1.02
N ALA A 178 -15.22 12.14 0.15
CA ALA A 178 -14.26 13.25 0.27
C ALA A 178 -14.97 14.61 0.22
N GLY A 179 -15.90 14.80 -0.72
CA GLY A 179 -16.69 16.02 -0.86
C GLY A 179 -17.52 16.33 0.38
N SER A 180 -18.11 15.32 1.02
CA SER A 180 -18.91 15.50 2.24
C SER A 180 -18.11 16.08 3.41
N ILE A 181 -16.81 15.74 3.51
CA ILE A 181 -15.88 16.36 4.47
C ILE A 181 -15.53 17.78 4.04
N LEU A 182 -15.18 18.00 2.76
CA LEU A 182 -14.74 19.31 2.26
C LEU A 182 -15.81 20.39 2.42
N ILE A 183 -17.08 20.05 2.23
CA ILE A 183 -18.21 20.97 2.42
C ILE A 183 -18.74 20.98 3.85
N SER A 184 -18.04 20.32 4.79
CA SER A 184 -18.34 20.30 6.23
C SER A 184 -19.76 19.81 6.57
N ARG A 185 -20.24 18.73 5.92
CA ARG A 185 -21.54 18.15 6.26
C ARG A 185 -21.53 17.57 7.68
N PRO A 186 -22.66 17.61 8.42
CA PRO A 186 -22.76 17.05 9.77
C PRO A 186 -22.36 15.57 9.85
N GLU A 187 -22.67 14.82 8.80
CA GLU A 187 -22.37 13.38 8.69
C GLU A 187 -21.14 13.08 7.82
N GLY A 188 -20.40 14.10 7.37
CA GLY A 188 -19.37 13.93 6.33
C GLY A 188 -18.28 12.91 6.69
N ARG A 189 -17.93 12.81 7.97
CA ARG A 189 -17.00 11.77 8.45
C ARG A 189 -17.57 10.35 8.32
N ALA A 190 -18.83 10.16 8.69
CA ALA A 190 -19.49 8.86 8.62
C ALA A 190 -19.67 8.43 7.15
N THR A 191 -20.07 9.37 6.29
CA THR A 191 -20.14 9.17 4.84
C THR A 191 -18.77 8.79 4.28
N ALA A 192 -17.72 9.56 4.55
CA ALA A 192 -16.37 9.26 4.08
C ALA A 192 -15.84 7.92 4.58
N PHE A 193 -16.17 7.52 5.83
CA PHE A 193 -15.79 6.22 6.36
C PHE A 193 -16.47 5.10 5.58
N ALA A 194 -17.78 5.21 5.35
CA ALA A 194 -18.55 4.21 4.63
C ALA A 194 -18.08 4.06 3.18
N THR A 195 -17.84 5.17 2.48
CA THR A 195 -17.36 5.13 1.08
C THR A 195 -15.93 4.61 0.98
N THR A 196 -15.06 4.93 1.94
CA THR A 196 -13.70 4.36 2.02
C THR A 196 -13.76 2.86 2.29
N ALA A 197 -14.61 2.40 3.21
CA ALA A 197 -14.79 0.97 3.47
C ALA A 197 -15.31 0.22 2.25
N PHE A 198 -16.27 0.80 1.52
CA PHE A 198 -16.75 0.28 0.23
C PHE A 198 -15.60 0.14 -0.78
N ALA A 199 -14.76 1.17 -0.93
CA ALA A 199 -13.62 1.15 -1.83
C ALA A 199 -12.58 0.09 -1.44
N VAL A 200 -12.31 -0.10 -0.13
CA VAL A 200 -11.44 -1.17 0.38
C VAL A 200 -11.96 -2.53 -0.06
N LEU A 201 -13.25 -2.81 0.15
CA LEU A 201 -13.86 -4.08 -0.26
C LEU A 201 -13.78 -4.28 -1.78
N GLY A 202 -14.08 -3.24 -2.56
CA GLY A 202 -13.95 -3.26 -4.02
C GLY A 202 -12.52 -3.55 -4.49
N THR A 203 -11.52 -2.97 -3.84
CA THR A 203 -10.10 -3.17 -4.18
C THR A 203 -9.64 -4.57 -3.80
N VAL A 204 -10.05 -5.07 -2.64
CA VAL A 204 -9.76 -6.45 -2.21
C VAL A 204 -10.38 -7.44 -3.19
N PHE A 205 -11.62 -7.20 -3.64
CA PHE A 205 -12.24 -8.00 -4.69
C PHE A 205 -11.48 -7.88 -6.02
N GLY A 206 -11.09 -6.68 -6.44
CA GLY A 206 -10.27 -6.45 -7.64
C GLY A 206 -8.97 -7.25 -7.60
N LEU A 207 -8.28 -7.30 -6.46
CA LEU A 207 -7.08 -8.12 -6.28
C LEU A 207 -7.32 -9.62 -6.53
N THR A 208 -8.50 -10.15 -6.22
CA THR A 208 -8.81 -11.57 -6.52
C THR A 208 -8.88 -11.86 -8.03
N ILE A 209 -9.13 -10.83 -8.85
CA ILE A 209 -9.19 -10.91 -10.32
C ILE A 209 -7.83 -10.56 -10.93
N THR A 210 -7.16 -9.53 -10.40
CA THR A 210 -5.90 -8.99 -10.92
C THR A 210 -4.70 -9.89 -10.60
N VAL A 211 -4.66 -10.52 -9.42
CA VAL A 211 -3.54 -11.42 -9.06
C VAL A 211 -3.41 -12.61 -10.03
N PRO A 212 -4.48 -13.34 -10.39
CA PRO A 212 -4.41 -14.40 -11.41
C PRO A 212 -3.99 -13.93 -12.80
N ARG A 213 -4.24 -12.66 -13.17
CA ARG A 213 -3.80 -12.09 -14.46
C ARG A 213 -2.28 -11.90 -14.52
N GLY A 214 -1.61 -11.81 -13.37
CA GLY A 214 -0.14 -11.74 -13.29
C GLY A 214 0.47 -10.43 -13.81
N LEU A 215 -0.34 -9.39 -14.05
CA LEU A 215 0.16 -8.08 -14.50
C LEU A 215 0.66 -7.29 -13.28
N ALA A 216 1.98 -7.27 -13.10
CA ALA A 216 2.61 -6.68 -11.93
C ALA A 216 2.22 -5.21 -11.69
N GLY A 217 2.07 -4.41 -12.75
CA GLY A 217 1.64 -3.01 -12.65
C GLY A 217 0.24 -2.86 -12.06
N ASP A 218 -0.71 -3.67 -12.52
CA ASP A 218 -2.09 -3.67 -12.03
C ASP A 218 -2.17 -4.17 -10.58
N ILE A 219 -1.43 -5.23 -10.25
CA ILE A 219 -1.29 -5.73 -8.87
C ILE A 219 -0.73 -4.64 -7.96
N ALA A 220 0.35 -3.97 -8.37
CA ALA A 220 1.00 -2.94 -7.60
C ALA A 220 0.10 -1.73 -7.36
N TYR A 221 -0.63 -1.31 -8.39
CA TYR A 221 -1.66 -0.27 -8.28
C TYR A 221 -2.71 -0.66 -7.22
N HIS A 222 -3.28 -1.85 -7.31
CA HIS A 222 -4.30 -2.33 -6.37
C HIS A 222 -3.78 -2.43 -4.93
N ILE A 223 -2.55 -2.91 -4.71
CA ILE A 223 -1.96 -2.95 -3.37
C ILE A 223 -1.70 -1.51 -2.88
N GLY A 224 -1.13 -0.64 -3.73
CA GLY A 224 -0.85 0.75 -3.38
C GLY A 224 -2.10 1.53 -2.98
N ILE A 225 -3.16 1.43 -3.78
CA ILE A 225 -4.44 2.09 -3.48
C ILE A 225 -5.10 1.48 -2.24
N LEU A 226 -5.02 0.16 -2.03
CA LEU A 226 -5.51 -0.49 -0.82
C LEU A 226 -4.83 0.06 0.44
N VAL A 227 -3.51 0.25 0.41
CA VAL A 227 -2.76 0.83 1.53
C VAL A 227 -3.22 2.26 1.79
N LEU A 228 -3.37 3.09 0.75
CA LEU A 228 -3.89 4.46 0.90
C LEU A 228 -5.30 4.46 1.52
N LEU A 229 -6.20 3.60 1.05
CA LEU A 229 -7.55 3.49 1.58
C LEU A 229 -7.57 3.05 3.05
N LEU A 230 -6.72 2.11 3.45
CA LEU A 230 -6.59 1.69 4.85
C LEU A 230 -6.07 2.81 5.76
N VAL A 231 -5.16 3.65 5.25
CA VAL A 231 -4.71 4.86 5.96
C VAL A 231 -5.88 5.83 6.15
N ILE A 232 -6.64 6.11 5.09
CA ILE A 232 -7.84 6.98 5.16
C ILE A 232 -8.84 6.41 6.17
N LEU A 233 -9.11 5.10 6.12
CA LEU A 233 -10.03 4.44 7.04
C LEU A 233 -9.57 4.55 8.51
N GLY A 234 -8.27 4.39 8.74
CA GLY A 234 -7.65 4.57 10.06
C GLY A 234 -7.75 6.00 10.59
N MET A 235 -7.67 7.00 9.70
CA MET A 235 -7.88 8.42 10.04
C MET A 235 -9.34 8.69 10.41
N LEU A 236 -10.28 8.07 9.68
CA LEU A 236 -11.71 8.26 9.86
C LEU A 236 -12.30 7.44 11.02
N PHE A 237 -11.60 6.40 11.48
CA PHE A 237 -12.08 5.47 12.50
C PHE A 237 -12.64 6.18 13.74
N PRO A 238 -13.86 5.87 14.21
CA PRO A 238 -14.45 6.53 15.36
C PRO A 238 -13.58 6.33 16.61
N SER A 239 -13.01 7.41 17.12
CA SER A 239 -12.47 7.40 18.48
C SER A 239 -13.67 7.30 19.41
N ARG A 240 -13.89 6.14 20.05
CA ARG A 240 -14.73 6.06 21.25
C ARG A 240 -14.18 7.09 22.24
N GLN A 241 -14.79 8.27 22.29
CA GLN A 241 -14.69 9.12 23.46
C GLN A 241 -15.30 8.27 24.57
N ARG A 242 -14.41 7.78 25.42
CA ARG A 242 -14.72 7.15 26.70
C ARG A 242 -15.74 8.07 27.37
N GLY A 243 -16.97 7.60 27.49
CA GLY A 243 -17.95 8.22 28.36
C GLY A 243 -17.44 8.00 29.77
N ASP A 244 -16.73 8.99 30.30
CA ASP A 244 -16.29 9.12 31.68
C ASP A 244 -15.94 10.61 31.83
N ASP A 245 -16.90 11.41 32.31
CA ASP A 245 -16.73 12.70 33.03
C ASP A 245 -17.90 13.68 32.85
N GLN A 246 -19.14 13.21 33.04
CA GLN A 246 -20.16 14.08 33.65
C GLN A 246 -21.29 13.34 34.38
N GLY A 247 -20.96 12.17 34.95
CA GLY A 247 -21.52 11.77 36.24
C GLY A 247 -20.84 12.56 37.37
N ARG A 248 -20.85 13.90 37.29
CA ARG A 248 -20.57 14.76 38.45
C ARG A 248 -21.92 15.11 39.05
N SER A 249 -22.31 14.24 39.96
CA SER A 249 -23.14 14.51 41.14
C SER A 249 -23.35 16.00 41.45
N ARG A 250 -24.64 16.35 41.51
CA ARG A 250 -25.34 17.12 42.55
C ARG A 250 -24.80 18.50 42.92
#